data_AF-C9XWT5-F1
#
_entry.id   AF-C9XWT5-F1
#
_cell.length_a   1.000
_cell.length_b   1.000
_cell.length_c   1.000
_cell.angle_alpha   90.00
_cell.angle_beta   90.00
_cell.angle_gamma   90.00
#
_symmetry.space_group_name_H-M   'P 1'
#
loop_
_entity.id
_entity.type
_entity.pdbx_description
1 polymer ?
#
loop_
_entity_poly.entity_id
_entity_poly.type
_entity_poly.pdbx_seq_one_letter_code
_entity_poly.pdbx_strand_id
1 'polypeptide(L)'
;MKRAGQSSEPAHAVPLQARNRERLDALRQTVLDESRWLSAGEVSLAAGAALKNPSATANRWKQAGKVFALPVNGKDRYPAWAFDEGGQPLPSLKSILALFREKTPWTIALWFHSPNAWLGGEKPKDRLKADPQAVLDAAKAEAEGPMHG
;
A
#
# COMPACT_ATOMS: atom_id res chain seq x y z
N MET A 1 -12.85 41.15 -48.32
CA MET A 1 -13.64 39.94 -48.01
C MET A 1 -12.74 38.75 -48.38
N LYS A 2 -12.34 37.75 -47.58
CA LYS A 2 -12.84 37.20 -46.32
C LYS A 2 -11.68 36.48 -45.58
N ARG A 3 -11.67 36.68 -44.26
CA ARG A 3 -11.44 35.71 -43.16
C ARG A 3 -10.06 35.09 -42.98
N ALA A 4 -9.42 35.61 -41.93
CA ALA A 4 -8.41 35.03 -41.07
C ALA A 4 -8.54 33.50 -40.91
N GLY A 5 -7.49 32.79 -41.28
CA GLY A 5 -7.21 31.44 -40.81
C GLY A 5 -6.78 31.51 -39.35
N GLN A 6 -7.76 31.51 -38.45
CA GLN A 6 -7.55 31.16 -37.05
C GLN A 6 -7.18 29.67 -37.04
N SER A 7 -5.87 29.38 -37.12
CA SER A 7 -5.35 28.05 -36.82
C SER A 7 -5.58 27.80 -35.34
N SER A 8 -6.69 27.16 -35.01
CA SER A 8 -6.96 26.64 -33.68
C SER A 8 -5.86 25.64 -33.31
N GLU A 9 -5.02 26.01 -32.36
CA GLU A 9 -4.17 25.09 -31.62
C GLU A 9 -5.01 23.89 -31.13
N PRO A 10 -4.61 22.63 -31.38
CA PRO A 10 -5.26 21.51 -30.75
C PRO A 10 -4.90 21.52 -29.26
N ALA A 11 -5.92 21.75 -28.44
CA ALA A 11 -5.89 21.72 -27.00
C ALA A 11 -5.16 20.50 -26.44
N HIS A 12 -4.08 20.76 -25.72
CA HIS A 12 -3.51 19.98 -24.61
C HIS A 12 -3.90 18.50 -24.56
N ALA A 13 -3.27 17.69 -25.40
CA ALA A 13 -3.13 16.27 -25.10
C ALA A 13 -2.30 16.18 -23.80
N VAL A 14 -2.99 16.10 -22.66
CA VAL A 14 -2.35 15.89 -21.36
C VAL A 14 -1.40 14.69 -21.56
N PRO A 15 -0.07 14.86 -21.38
CA PRO A 15 0.89 13.82 -21.72
C PRO A 15 0.47 12.51 -21.05
N LEU A 16 0.62 11.36 -21.71
CA LEU A 16 0.29 10.05 -21.13
C LEU A 16 0.89 9.88 -19.71
N GLN A 17 2.04 10.50 -19.48
CA GLN A 17 2.74 10.57 -18.19
C GLN A 17 1.94 11.31 -17.10
N ALA A 18 1.26 12.42 -17.43
CA ALA A 18 0.40 13.15 -16.50
C ALA A 18 -0.86 12.34 -16.15
N ARG A 19 -1.48 11.69 -17.15
CA ARG A 19 -2.63 10.80 -16.94
C ARG A 19 -2.29 9.59 -16.06
N ASN A 20 -1.10 9.01 -16.21
CA ASN A 20 -0.65 7.91 -15.35
C ASN A 20 -0.37 8.38 -13.92
N ARG A 21 0.19 9.59 -13.73
CA ARG A 21 0.38 10.18 -12.40
C ARG A 21 -0.95 10.43 -11.70
N GLU A 22 -1.91 11.05 -12.38
CA GLU A 22 -3.24 11.29 -11.83
C GLU A 22 -3.95 9.99 -11.42
N ARG A 23 -3.87 8.95 -12.27
CA ARG A 23 -4.42 7.63 -11.93
C ARG A 23 -3.74 7.00 -10.73
N LEU A 24 -2.41 7.08 -10.66
CA LEU A 24 -1.67 6.56 -9.51
C LEU A 24 -2.06 7.32 -8.25
N ASP A 25 -2.12 8.65 -8.27
CA ASP A 25 -2.53 9.43 -7.10
C ASP A 25 -3.98 9.16 -6.70
N ALA A 26 -4.90 8.99 -7.66
CA ALA A 26 -6.27 8.55 -7.37
C ALA A 26 -6.29 7.18 -6.68
N LEU A 27 -5.55 6.19 -7.19
CA LEU A 27 -5.44 4.87 -6.56
C LEU A 27 -4.84 4.95 -5.16
N ARG A 28 -3.81 5.78 -4.97
CA ARG A 28 -3.21 6.04 -3.66
C ARG A 28 -4.24 6.62 -2.70
N GLN A 29 -5.04 7.58 -3.14
CA GLN A 29 -6.11 8.15 -2.32
C GLN A 29 -7.18 7.11 -1.99
N THR A 30 -7.60 6.29 -2.95
CA THR A 30 -8.54 5.18 -2.71
C THR A 30 -8.00 4.21 -1.66
N VAL A 31 -6.73 3.80 -1.74
CA VAL A 31 -6.08 2.95 -0.73
C VAL A 31 -6.06 3.61 0.66
N LEU A 32 -5.91 4.93 0.70
CA LEU A 32 -5.93 5.70 1.95
C LEU A 32 -7.32 5.85 2.55
N ASP A 33 -8.35 5.92 1.71
CA ASP A 33 -9.75 6.03 2.12
C ASP A 33 -10.35 4.66 2.51
N GLU A 34 -10.02 3.62 1.74
CA GLU A 34 -10.50 2.25 1.93
C GLU A 34 -9.88 1.52 3.13
N SER A 35 -8.87 2.10 3.77
CA SER A 35 -8.19 1.51 4.93
C SER A 35 -7.92 2.54 5.99
N ARG A 36 -7.96 2.10 7.25
CA ARG A 36 -7.49 2.94 8.35
C ARG A 36 -5.96 2.95 8.37
N TRP A 37 -5.38 4.13 8.35
CA TRP A 37 -3.93 4.35 8.44
C TRP A 37 -3.57 5.05 9.74
N LEU A 38 -2.72 4.41 10.54
CA LEU A 38 -2.22 4.90 11.82
C LEU A 38 -0.91 5.67 11.64
N SER A 39 -0.72 6.69 12.46
CA SER A 39 0.57 7.34 12.64
C SER A 39 1.52 6.49 13.51
N ALA A 40 2.83 6.74 13.45
CA ALA A 40 3.81 6.06 14.32
C ALA A 40 3.45 6.16 15.82
N GLY A 41 2.83 7.28 16.23
CA GLY A 41 2.31 7.47 17.59
C GLY A 41 1.19 6.51 17.93
N GLU A 42 0.18 6.40 17.07
CA GLU A 42 -0.95 5.48 17.25
C GLU A 42 -0.52 4.01 17.20
N VAL A 43 0.42 3.66 16.31
CA VAL A 43 1.01 2.32 16.25
C VAL A 43 1.66 1.95 17.58
N SER A 44 2.45 2.87 18.15
CA SER A 44 3.07 2.63 19.45
C SER A 44 2.10 2.62 20.61
N LEU A 45 1.04 3.43 20.54
CA LEU A 45 -0.03 3.43 21.53
C LEU A 45 -0.77 2.09 21.51
N ALA A 46 -1.12 1.59 20.32
CA ALA A 46 -1.72 0.27 20.14
C ALA A 46 -0.80 -0.85 20.65
N ALA A 47 0.51 -0.73 20.41
CA ALA A 47 1.52 -1.66 20.89
C ALA A 47 1.72 -1.68 22.41
N GLY A 48 1.09 -0.76 23.15
CA GLY A 48 1.37 -0.54 24.58
C GLY A 48 2.80 -0.04 24.84
N ALA A 49 3.49 0.50 23.81
CA ALA A 49 4.84 1.01 23.97
C ALA A 49 4.80 2.29 24.81
N ALA A 50 5.78 2.44 25.71
CA ALA A 50 5.89 3.65 26.51
C ALA A 50 5.95 4.88 25.59
N LEU A 51 5.04 5.84 25.83
CA LEU A 51 4.92 7.13 25.13
C LEU A 51 6.22 7.96 25.09
N LYS A 52 7.26 7.54 25.82
CA LYS A 52 8.60 8.13 25.76
C LYS A 52 9.28 7.95 24.40
N ASN A 53 9.01 6.87 23.64
CA ASN A 53 9.68 6.63 22.36
C ASN A 53 8.77 6.02 21.27
N PRO A 54 7.64 6.67 20.91
CA PRO A 54 6.66 6.14 19.97
C PRO A 54 7.23 5.90 18.56
N SER A 55 8.23 6.65 18.15
CA SER A 55 8.88 6.42 16.85
C SER A 55 9.81 5.20 16.87
N ALA A 56 10.32 4.80 18.04
CA ALA A 56 11.29 3.71 18.13
C ALA A 56 10.66 2.33 17.87
N THR A 57 9.46 2.08 18.38
CA THR A 57 8.74 0.81 18.14
C THR A 57 8.36 0.68 16.67
N ALA A 58 7.73 1.71 16.09
CA ALA A 58 7.37 1.73 14.68
C ALA A 58 8.59 1.58 13.77
N ASN A 59 9.71 2.26 14.09
CA ASN A 59 10.94 2.15 13.32
C ASN A 59 11.59 0.76 13.48
N ARG A 60 11.58 0.16 14.68
CA ARG A 60 12.03 -1.23 14.88
C ARG A 60 11.23 -2.23 14.07
N TRP A 61 9.91 -2.06 13.98
CA TRP A 61 9.07 -2.97 13.19
C TRP A 61 9.25 -2.79 11.69
N LYS A 62 9.42 -1.54 11.24
CA LYS A 62 9.79 -1.22 9.85
C LYS A 62 11.15 -1.84 9.49
N GLN A 63 12.16 -1.66 10.34
CA GLN A 63 13.51 -2.25 10.19
C GLN A 63 13.48 -3.79 10.21
N ALA A 64 12.61 -4.37 11.04
CA ALA A 64 12.43 -5.82 11.12
C ALA A 64 11.56 -6.40 9.99
N GLY A 65 11.06 -5.58 9.06
CA GLY A 65 10.17 -5.99 7.98
C GLY A 65 8.82 -6.54 8.45
N LYS A 66 8.40 -6.21 9.68
CA LYS A 66 7.12 -6.66 10.25
C LYS A 66 5.94 -5.83 9.76
N VAL A 67 6.18 -4.56 9.47
CA VAL A 67 5.20 -3.60 8.94
C VAL A 67 5.86 -2.73 7.89
N PHE A 68 5.06 -2.16 7.01
CA PHE A 68 5.50 -1.15 6.06
C PHE A 68 4.88 0.21 6.38
N ALA A 69 5.54 1.27 5.94
CA ALA A 69 5.05 2.64 6.05
C ALA A 69 4.82 3.19 4.64
N LEU A 70 3.64 3.75 4.40
CA LEU A 70 3.36 4.55 3.22
C LEU A 70 3.79 5.99 3.47
N PRO A 71 4.67 6.56 2.63
CA PRO A 71 4.92 7.99 2.66
C PRO A 71 3.73 8.72 2.03
N VAL A 72 2.90 9.33 2.88
CA VAL A 72 1.72 10.10 2.47
C VAL A 72 1.92 11.54 2.86
N ASN A 73 2.04 12.44 1.88
CA ASN A 73 2.23 13.88 2.12
C ASN A 73 3.39 14.19 3.09
N GLY A 74 4.51 13.47 2.95
CA GLY A 74 5.69 13.60 3.83
C GLY A 74 5.55 12.98 5.22
N LYS A 75 4.47 12.25 5.49
CA LYS A 75 4.24 11.55 6.76
C LYS A 75 4.14 10.04 6.54
N ASP A 76 4.89 9.29 7.32
CA ASP A 76 4.80 7.83 7.34
C ASP A 76 3.45 7.40 7.96
N ARG A 77 2.71 6.60 7.20
CA ARG A 77 1.40 6.05 7.55
C ARG A 77 1.48 4.53 7.55
N TYR A 78 1.02 3.92 8.63
CA TYR A 78 1.06 2.48 8.85
C TYR A 78 -0.35 1.90 8.74
N PRO A 79 -0.55 0.74 8.10
CA PRO A 79 -1.88 0.17 7.97
C PRO A 79 -2.39 -0.33 9.33
N ALA A 80 -3.59 0.07 9.76
CA ALA A 80 -4.16 -0.40 11.03
C ALA A 80 -4.41 -1.91 11.03
N TRP A 81 -4.76 -2.47 9.87
CA TRP A 81 -4.99 -3.91 9.68
C TRP A 81 -3.70 -4.74 9.73
N ALA A 82 -2.52 -4.10 9.72
CA ALA A 82 -1.25 -4.79 9.94
C ALA A 82 -1.05 -5.22 11.40
N PHE A 83 -1.89 -4.72 12.30
CA PHE A 83 -1.85 -5.01 13.72
C PHE A 83 -3.01 -5.92 14.10
N ASP A 84 -2.72 -6.86 15.00
CA ASP A 84 -3.72 -7.71 15.62
C ASP A 84 -4.47 -6.95 16.74
N GLU A 85 -5.49 -7.58 17.33
CA GLU A 85 -6.29 -7.02 18.44
C GLU A 85 -5.42 -6.67 19.66
N GLY A 86 -4.31 -7.39 19.86
CA GLY A 86 -3.30 -7.09 20.88
C GLY A 86 -2.31 -5.98 20.50
N GLY A 87 -2.51 -5.28 19.38
CA GLY A 87 -1.65 -4.19 18.92
C GLY A 87 -0.26 -4.62 18.43
N GLN A 88 -0.07 -5.92 18.19
CA GLN A 88 1.18 -6.48 17.67
C GLN A 88 1.11 -6.68 16.16
N PRO A 89 2.22 -6.49 15.42
CA PRO A 89 2.24 -6.68 13.98
C PRO A 89 2.03 -8.15 13.62
N LEU A 90 1.23 -8.40 12.59
CA LEU A 90 0.88 -9.76 12.16
C LEU A 90 2.12 -10.51 11.64
N PRO A 91 2.40 -11.74 12.15
CA PRO A 91 3.53 -12.53 11.68
C PRO A 91 3.39 -12.92 10.20
N SER A 92 2.16 -13.13 9.72
CA SER A 92 1.86 -13.42 8.31
C SER A 92 2.21 -12.25 7.40
N LEU A 93 1.98 -11.01 7.86
CA LEU A 93 2.37 -9.81 7.12
C LEU A 93 3.89 -9.73 6.97
N LYS A 94 4.66 -10.08 8.01
CA LYS A 94 6.12 -10.14 7.92
C LYS A 94 6.58 -11.07 6.79
N SER A 95 5.98 -12.25 6.67
CA SER A 95 6.32 -13.20 5.62
C SER A 95 5.97 -12.67 4.22
N ILE A 96 4.81 -12.02 4.07
CA ILE A 96 4.41 -11.36 2.81
C ILE A 96 5.37 -10.22 2.45
N LEU A 97 5.73 -9.37 3.42
CA LEU A 97 6.68 -8.28 3.22
C LEU A 97 8.08 -8.77 2.89
N ALA A 98 8.49 -9.92 3.42
CA ALA A 98 9.76 -10.53 3.07
C ALA A 98 9.80 -10.97 1.60
N LEU A 99 8.68 -11.47 1.06
CA LEU A 99 8.53 -11.79 -0.37
C LEU A 99 8.54 -10.51 -1.22
N PHE A 100 7.86 -9.46 -0.77
CA PHE A 100 7.78 -8.19 -1.49
C PHE A 100 8.87 -7.17 -1.11
N ARG A 101 9.99 -7.60 -0.55
CA ARG A 101 11.09 -6.72 -0.10
C ARG A 101 11.68 -5.83 -1.19
N GLU A 102 11.56 -6.24 -2.45
CA GLU A 102 12.01 -5.50 -3.64
C GLU A 102 10.96 -4.53 -4.18
N LYS A 103 9.70 -4.69 -3.76
CA LYS A 103 8.58 -3.83 -4.20
C LYS A 103 8.45 -2.61 -3.30
N THR A 104 7.93 -1.52 -3.85
CA THR A 104 7.68 -0.30 -3.07
C THR A 104 6.51 -0.49 -2.10
N PRO A 105 6.48 0.24 -0.97
CA PRO A 105 5.35 0.20 -0.02
C PRO A 105 4.01 0.48 -0.70
N TRP A 106 3.98 1.39 -1.68
CA TRP A 106 2.79 1.70 -2.46
C TRP A 106 2.32 0.52 -3.32
N THR A 107 3.24 -0.18 -3.99
CA THR A 107 2.91 -1.40 -4.75
C THR A 107 2.31 -2.46 -3.84
N ILE A 108 2.87 -2.65 -2.65
CA ILE A 108 2.36 -3.59 -1.65
C ILE A 108 0.94 -3.20 -1.23
N ALA A 109 0.72 -1.93 -0.86
CA ALA A 109 -0.60 -1.46 -0.45
C ALA A 109 -1.66 -1.58 -1.55
N LEU A 110 -1.28 -1.30 -2.80
CA LEU A 110 -2.14 -1.48 -3.97
C LEU A 110 -2.48 -2.96 -4.18
N TRP A 111 -1.52 -3.87 -4.04
CA TRP A 111 -1.76 -5.30 -4.13
C TRP A 111 -2.75 -5.77 -3.05
N PHE A 112 -2.62 -5.28 -1.81
CA PHE A 112 -3.54 -5.59 -0.72
C PHE A 112 -4.98 -5.06 -0.94
N HIS A 113 -5.12 -3.96 -1.68
CA HIS A 113 -6.42 -3.38 -2.03
C HIS A 113 -7.00 -3.93 -3.35
N SER A 114 -6.15 -4.52 -4.18
CA SER A 114 -6.56 -5.07 -5.45
C SER A 114 -7.19 -6.45 -5.23
N PRO A 115 -8.27 -6.76 -5.96
CA PRO A 115 -8.84 -8.10 -5.94
C PRO A 115 -7.79 -9.10 -6.46
N ASN A 116 -7.51 -10.13 -5.68
CA ASN A 116 -6.50 -11.11 -6.01
C ASN A 116 -7.16 -12.37 -6.60
N ALA A 117 -6.76 -12.75 -7.82
CA ALA A 117 -7.28 -13.93 -8.49
C ALA A 117 -7.03 -15.23 -7.70
N TRP A 118 -5.89 -15.33 -7.00
CA TRP A 118 -5.55 -16.46 -6.14
C TRP A 118 -6.47 -16.60 -4.93
N LEU A 119 -7.10 -15.50 -4.51
CA LEU A 119 -8.09 -15.47 -3.42
C LEU A 119 -9.53 -15.48 -3.95
N GLY A 120 -9.75 -15.91 -5.20
CA GLY A 120 -11.09 -15.93 -5.81
C GLY A 120 -11.65 -14.52 -6.10
N GLY A 121 -10.81 -13.50 -6.21
CA GLY A 121 -11.20 -12.11 -6.41
C GLY A 121 -11.40 -11.32 -5.11
N GLU A 122 -11.14 -11.93 -3.94
CA GLU A 122 -11.15 -11.21 -2.67
C GLU A 122 -9.91 -10.33 -2.48
N LYS A 123 -10.04 -9.31 -1.64
CA LYS A 123 -8.93 -8.42 -1.29
C LYS A 123 -8.05 -9.10 -0.25
N PRO A 124 -6.72 -9.16 -0.46
CA PRO A 124 -5.79 -9.74 0.50
C PRO A 124 -5.90 -9.13 1.90
N LYS A 125 -6.22 -7.83 2.02
CA LYS A 125 -6.36 -7.16 3.34
C LYS A 125 -7.51 -7.73 4.18
N ASP A 126 -8.63 -8.07 3.55
CA ASP A 126 -9.83 -8.57 4.20
C ASP A 126 -9.66 -10.06 4.53
N ARG A 127 -9.04 -10.80 3.60
CA ARG A 127 -8.70 -12.21 3.80
C ARG A 127 -7.59 -12.40 4.83
N LEU A 128 -6.70 -11.43 5.07
CA LEU A 128 -5.59 -11.57 6.02
C LEU A 128 -6.06 -11.90 7.45
N LYS A 129 -7.23 -11.40 7.86
CA LYS A 129 -7.82 -11.70 9.18
C LYS A 129 -8.55 -13.03 9.23
N ALA A 130 -9.18 -13.44 8.12
CA ALA A 130 -9.93 -14.69 8.03
C ALA A 130 -9.01 -15.90 7.77
N ASP A 131 -8.10 -15.75 6.81
CA ASP A 131 -7.14 -16.75 6.37
C ASP A 131 -5.82 -16.10 5.94
N PRO A 132 -4.90 -15.86 6.90
CA PRO A 132 -3.61 -15.28 6.59
C PRO A 132 -2.68 -16.20 5.78
N GLN A 133 -2.92 -17.52 5.80
CA GLN A 133 -2.11 -18.48 5.04
C GLN A 133 -2.45 -18.39 3.56
N ALA A 134 -3.73 -18.30 3.20
CA ALA A 134 -4.14 -18.09 1.81
C ALA A 134 -3.53 -16.81 1.22
N VAL A 135 -3.48 -15.73 1.99
CA VAL A 135 -2.86 -14.47 1.55
C VAL A 135 -1.35 -14.61 1.36
N LEU A 136 -0.69 -15.36 2.25
CA LEU A 136 0.74 -15.63 2.12
C LEU A 136 1.04 -16.45 0.86
N ASP A 137 0.23 -17.48 0.58
CA ASP A 137 0.38 -18.31 -0.61
C ASP A 137 0.13 -17.49 -1.88
N ALA A 138 -0.90 -16.65 -1.90
CA ALA A 138 -1.16 -15.70 -2.99
C ALA A 138 -0.02 -14.69 -3.19
N ALA A 139 0.57 -14.19 -2.10
CA ALA A 139 1.72 -13.30 -2.17
C ALA A 139 2.96 -14.01 -2.72
N LYS A 140 3.14 -15.27 -2.35
CA LYS A 140 4.21 -16.12 -2.85
C LYS A 140 4.02 -16.40 -4.34
N ALA A 141 2.80 -16.74 -4.76
CA ALA A 141 2.45 -16.94 -6.16
C ALA A 141 2.54 -15.66 -7.01
N GLU A 142 2.31 -14.48 -6.43
CA GLU A 142 2.57 -13.19 -7.09
C GLU A 142 4.07 -12.88 -7.19
N ALA A 143 4.84 -13.21 -6.15
CA ALA A 143 6.29 -13.02 -6.14
C ALA A 143 7.02 -14.03 -7.04
N GLU A 144 6.51 -15.26 -7.14
CA GLU A 144 6.96 -16.34 -8.03
C GLU A 144 6.33 -16.22 -9.44
N GLY A 145 5.21 -15.50 -9.56
CA GLY A 145 4.49 -15.25 -10.81
C GLY A 145 5.34 -14.49 -11.82
N PRO A 146 5.05 -14.61 -13.13
CA PRO A 146 6.04 -14.49 -14.18
C PRO A 146 6.61 -13.07 -14.30
N MET A 147 7.68 -12.81 -13.56
CA MET A 147 8.72 -11.86 -13.94
C MET A 147 9.70 -12.54 -14.90
N HIS A 148 9.20 -13.06 -16.02
CA HIS A 148 9.99 -13.26 -17.23
C HIS A 148 9.06 -13.23 -18.44
N GLY A 149 9.04 -12.08 -19.10
CA GLY A 149 8.50 -11.84 -20.43
C GLY A 149 9.16 -10.58 -20.96
#